data_AF-A0A6P2BP92-F1
#
_entry.id   AF-A0A6P2BP92-F1
#
_cell.length_a   1.000
_cell.length_b   1.000
_cell.length_c   1.000
_cell.angle_alpha   90.00
_cell.angle_beta   90.00
_cell.angle_gamma   90.00
#
_symmetry.space_group_name_H-M   'P 1'
#
loop_
_entity.id
_entity.type
_entity.pdbx_description
1 polymer ?
#
loop_
_entity_poly.entity_id
_entity_poly.type
_entity_poly.pdbx_seq_one_letter_code
_entity_poly.pdbx_strand_id
1 'polypeptide(L)'
;MSYFKVTRLLCNNSIVTMIITLGNARNALLVSDRRLTLPGGGHDDESNKAFVLTTRDARMAIGFAGLAEAATLRFKTRFWLAQALAEVAPPSHTIVEMLSRLKAKANREISPLRVTDKRLSITGVGYIYTNGQPRLAFFRLSNFESPDMQPLVADRAAHQFQEWTWWAEEGEPSAMLGNISGFFTLPPQAQSVWGETKELVRADKPPQAIVSRTVKLIRLTADDRKTQGSVGRQCMSVVISSDPTVQPTSRYHTSEVKATAYMPGIIDARGGPHPVLAVMDASFGAVDETIPTVVPEVPRNRPCPCGSGRKYKYCHGRVMKIKSRPGSRPA
;
A
#
# COMPACT_ATOMS: atom_id res chain seq x y z
N MET A 1 -19.78 -27.04 -32.74
CA MET A 1 -20.04 -27.18 -31.29
C MET A 1 -19.14 -28.27 -30.74
N SER A 2 -17.98 -27.89 -30.19
CA SER A 2 -17.13 -28.83 -29.45
C SER A 2 -16.75 -28.16 -28.14
N TYR A 3 -17.30 -28.70 -27.05
CA TYR A 3 -17.03 -28.29 -25.68
C TYR A 3 -15.57 -28.62 -25.36
N PHE A 4 -14.71 -27.61 -25.30
CA PHE A 4 -13.41 -27.77 -24.66
C PHE A 4 -13.63 -27.92 -23.15
N LYS A 5 -13.48 -29.16 -22.66
CA LYS A 5 -13.22 -29.45 -21.25
C LYS A 5 -11.98 -28.65 -20.85
N VAL A 6 -12.20 -27.57 -20.09
CA VAL A 6 -11.14 -26.91 -19.34
C VAL A 6 -10.75 -27.87 -18.23
N THR A 7 -9.77 -28.71 -18.51
CA THR A 7 -9.07 -29.51 -17.50
C THR A 7 -8.50 -28.51 -16.50
N ARG A 8 -9.05 -28.48 -15.28
CA ARG A 8 -8.47 -27.80 -14.12
C ARG A 8 -7.10 -28.40 -13.86
N LEU A 9 -6.08 -27.91 -14.56
CA LEU A 9 -4.73 -27.92 -14.06
C LEU A 9 -4.76 -27.04 -12.81
N LEU A 10 -4.45 -27.67 -11.67
CA LEU A 10 -4.27 -27.04 -10.38
C LEU A 10 -3.21 -25.94 -10.57
N CYS A 11 -3.67 -24.72 -10.85
CA CYS A 11 -2.80 -23.56 -10.89
C CYS A 11 -2.31 -23.39 -9.46
N ASN A 12 -1.01 -23.55 -9.22
CA ASN A 12 -0.36 -23.11 -7.99
C ASN A 12 -0.45 -21.57 -7.98
N ASN A 13 -1.64 -21.08 -7.61
CA ASN A 13 -2.12 -19.71 -7.77
C ASN A 13 -1.59 -18.78 -6.68
N SER A 14 -0.30 -18.87 -6.36
CA SER A 14 0.26 -18.09 -5.26
C SER A 14 0.71 -16.71 -5.74
N ILE A 15 -0.23 -15.76 -5.87
CA ILE A 15 0.12 -14.34 -5.66
C ILE A 15 -0.52 -13.88 -4.36
N VAL A 16 0.31 -13.16 -3.60
CA VAL A 16 0.54 -13.37 -2.17
C VAL A 16 0.33 -12.07 -1.37
N THR A 17 -0.43 -11.11 -1.92
CA THR A 17 -0.52 -9.75 -1.36
C THR A 17 -1.74 -9.03 -1.91
N MET A 18 -2.41 -8.25 -1.06
CA MET A 18 -3.47 -7.33 -1.45
C MET A 18 -3.03 -5.89 -1.17
N ILE A 19 -2.80 -5.12 -2.23
CA ILE A 19 -2.60 -3.67 -2.16
C ILE A 19 -3.78 -2.98 -2.80
N ILE A 20 -4.30 -1.97 -2.10
CA ILE A 20 -5.41 -1.16 -2.57
C ILE A 20 -4.93 0.28 -2.65
N THR A 21 -4.98 0.85 -3.86
CA THR A 21 -4.73 2.28 -4.08
C THR A 21 -6.05 2.99 -4.42
N LEU A 22 -6.29 4.14 -3.80
CA LEU A 22 -7.51 4.94 -3.90
C LEU A 22 -7.12 6.42 -3.95
N GLY A 23 -7.89 7.25 -4.64
CA GLY A 23 -7.64 8.68 -4.62
C GLY A 23 -8.82 9.53 -5.06
N ASN A 24 -8.85 10.77 -4.61
CA ASN A 24 -9.72 11.84 -5.07
C ASN A 24 -8.95 13.17 -5.15
N ALA A 25 -9.64 14.30 -5.28
CA ALA A 25 -8.98 15.61 -5.38
C ALA A 25 -8.20 16.07 -4.13
N ARG A 26 -8.47 15.48 -2.95
CA ARG A 26 -7.87 15.92 -1.68
C ARG A 26 -6.96 14.90 -1.01
N ASN A 27 -7.27 13.62 -1.17
CA ASN A 27 -6.54 12.53 -0.55
C ASN A 27 -6.24 11.39 -1.53
N ALA A 28 -4.99 10.92 -1.50
CA ALA A 28 -4.52 9.69 -2.11
C ALA A 28 -4.17 8.69 -1.00
N LEU A 29 -4.57 7.44 -1.14
CA LEU A 29 -4.49 6.42 -0.10
C LEU A 29 -3.95 5.12 -0.67
N LEU A 30 -2.97 4.54 0.02
CA LEU A 30 -2.51 3.17 -0.20
C LEU A 30 -2.76 2.37 1.08
N VAL A 31 -3.40 1.22 0.96
CA VAL A 31 -3.52 0.25 2.05
C VAL A 31 -3.03 -1.10 1.58
N SER A 32 -2.06 -1.68 2.28
CA SER A 32 -1.54 -3.01 2.01
C SER A 32 -1.78 -3.93 3.20
N ASP A 33 -1.98 -5.21 2.95
CA ASP A 33 -1.66 -6.22 3.96
C ASP A 33 -0.12 -6.27 4.18
N ARG A 34 0.32 -6.96 5.24
CA ARG A 34 1.75 -7.07 5.61
C ARG A 34 2.29 -8.50 5.56
N ARG A 35 1.52 -9.46 5.03
CA ARG A 35 1.89 -10.87 4.98
C ARG A 35 2.83 -11.19 3.83
N LEU A 36 3.94 -11.85 4.12
CA LEU A 36 4.75 -12.55 3.13
C LEU A 36 4.64 -14.05 3.35
N THR A 37 4.37 -14.81 2.29
CA THR A 37 4.55 -16.26 2.32
C THR A 37 6.03 -16.57 2.11
N LEU A 38 6.60 -17.33 3.04
CA LEU A 38 8.00 -17.74 3.03
C LEU A 38 8.17 -19.09 2.31
N PRO A 39 9.34 -19.36 1.72
CA PRO A 39 9.69 -20.69 1.23
C PRO A 39 9.50 -21.74 2.34
N GLY A 40 8.78 -22.82 2.05
CA GLY A 40 8.47 -23.87 3.04
C GLY A 40 7.11 -23.73 3.74
N GLY A 41 6.28 -22.76 3.36
CA GLY A 41 4.88 -22.67 3.81
C GLY A 41 4.65 -21.85 5.10
N GLY A 42 5.72 -21.26 5.66
CA GLY A 42 5.61 -20.25 6.73
C GLY A 42 5.10 -18.91 6.21
N HIS A 43 4.76 -18.00 7.12
CA HIS A 43 4.43 -16.61 6.78
C HIS A 43 5.03 -15.63 7.79
N ASP A 44 5.34 -14.44 7.30
CA ASP A 44 5.69 -13.27 8.11
C ASP A 44 4.59 -12.22 7.93
N ASP A 45 3.86 -11.91 9.00
CA ASP A 45 2.75 -10.94 8.99
C ASP A 45 3.18 -9.49 9.21
N GLU A 46 4.49 -9.23 9.39
CA GLU A 46 5.02 -7.90 9.72
C GLU A 46 6.00 -7.34 8.70
N SER A 47 5.90 -7.81 7.47
CA SER A 47 6.76 -7.35 6.40
C SER A 47 6.24 -6.08 5.74
N ASN A 48 7.15 -5.12 5.53
CA ASN A 48 6.81 -3.84 4.91
C ASN A 48 6.54 -3.98 3.41
N LYS A 49 5.44 -3.40 2.94
CA LYS A 49 5.06 -3.31 1.53
C LYS A 49 4.66 -1.91 1.09
N ALA A 50 4.74 -0.93 1.97
CA ALA A 50 4.29 0.44 1.71
C ALA A 50 5.44 1.43 1.87
N PHE A 51 5.45 2.43 1.02
CA PHE A 51 6.49 3.45 0.94
C PHE A 51 5.85 4.82 0.71
N VAL A 52 6.47 5.85 1.25
CA VAL A 52 6.21 7.25 0.92
C VAL A 52 7.39 7.73 0.10
N LEU A 53 7.15 8.14 -1.14
CA LEU A 53 8.15 8.78 -2.00
C LEU A 53 7.81 10.25 -2.15
N THR A 54 8.77 11.13 -1.90
CA THR A 54 8.68 12.55 -2.26
C THR A 54 9.75 12.86 -3.30
N THR A 55 9.33 13.33 -4.47
CA THR A 55 10.19 13.76 -5.58
C THR A 55 10.14 15.28 -5.70
N ARG A 56 10.90 15.87 -6.63
CA ARG A 56 10.87 17.31 -6.90
C ARG A 56 9.47 17.82 -7.23
N ASP A 57 8.70 17.00 -7.95
CA ASP A 57 7.43 17.35 -8.57
C ASP A 57 6.25 16.52 -8.07
N ALA A 58 6.44 15.58 -7.14
CA ALA A 58 5.38 14.68 -6.71
C ALA A 58 5.54 14.16 -5.29
N ARG A 59 4.43 13.67 -4.74
CA ARG A 59 4.41 12.90 -3.50
C ARG A 59 3.49 11.71 -3.67
N MET A 60 4.03 10.51 -3.48
CA MET A 60 3.39 9.25 -3.81
C MET A 60 3.42 8.28 -2.63
N ALA A 61 2.31 7.58 -2.41
CA ALA A 61 2.31 6.31 -1.68
C ALA A 61 2.56 5.19 -2.69
N ILE A 62 3.56 4.34 -2.42
CA ILE A 62 4.00 3.25 -3.32
C ILE A 62 3.94 1.93 -2.56
N GLY A 63 3.61 0.84 -3.25
CA GLY A 63 3.71 -0.49 -2.70
C GLY A 63 3.97 -1.55 -3.76
N PHE A 64 4.21 -2.79 -3.32
CA PHE A 64 4.48 -3.92 -4.21
C PHE A 64 3.76 -5.22 -3.84
N ALA A 65 3.42 -6.00 -4.86
CA ALA A 65 2.77 -7.31 -4.72
C ALA A 65 3.49 -8.37 -5.57
N GLY A 66 3.55 -9.61 -5.07
CA GLY A 66 4.18 -10.74 -5.75
C GLY A 66 5.53 -11.14 -5.14
N LEU A 67 6.59 -11.18 -5.95
CA LEU A 67 7.95 -11.56 -5.55
C LEU A 67 8.35 -10.74 -4.33
N ALA A 68 8.48 -11.42 -3.20
CA ALA A 68 8.78 -10.79 -1.93
C ALA A 68 10.25 -11.00 -1.53
N GLU A 69 10.67 -12.27 -1.53
CA GLU A 69 12.04 -12.66 -1.22
C GLU A 69 12.49 -13.78 -2.17
N ALA A 70 13.74 -13.72 -2.60
CA ALA A 70 14.43 -14.79 -3.32
C ALA A 70 15.63 -15.22 -2.47
N ALA A 71 15.40 -16.20 -1.59
CA ALA A 71 16.33 -16.59 -0.53
C ALA A 71 17.71 -17.01 -1.05
N THR A 72 17.77 -17.68 -2.21
CA THR A 72 19.01 -18.10 -2.86
C THR A 72 19.88 -16.93 -3.35
N LEU A 73 19.32 -15.72 -3.46
CA LEU A 73 19.97 -14.54 -4.03
C LEU A 73 20.09 -13.36 -3.05
N ARG A 74 19.73 -13.56 -1.76
CA ARG A 74 19.63 -12.49 -0.75
C ARG A 74 18.79 -11.28 -1.20
N PHE A 75 17.88 -11.50 -2.14
CA PHE A 75 17.03 -10.45 -2.70
C PHE A 75 15.75 -10.35 -1.87
N LYS A 76 15.42 -9.13 -1.44
CA LYS A 76 14.16 -8.80 -0.76
C LYS A 76 13.59 -7.55 -1.41
N THR A 77 12.39 -7.65 -1.97
CA THR A 77 11.77 -6.56 -2.75
C THR A 77 11.62 -5.29 -1.93
N ARG A 78 11.32 -5.38 -0.63
CA ARG A 78 11.22 -4.20 0.25
C ARG A 78 12.49 -3.35 0.29
N PHE A 79 13.67 -3.99 0.35
CA PHE A 79 14.96 -3.31 0.37
C PHE A 79 15.38 -2.90 -1.04
N TRP A 80 15.21 -3.80 -2.01
CA TRP A 80 15.51 -3.50 -3.39
C TRP A 80 14.70 -2.28 -3.89
N LEU A 81 13.40 -2.22 -3.60
CA LEU A 81 12.52 -1.15 -4.11
C LEU A 81 12.90 0.22 -3.53
N ALA A 82 13.10 0.33 -2.22
CA ALA A 82 13.48 1.62 -1.63
C ALA A 82 14.88 2.06 -2.08
N GLN A 83 15.82 1.13 -2.26
CA GLN A 83 17.14 1.44 -2.83
C GLN A 83 17.01 1.86 -4.31
N ALA A 84 16.24 1.11 -5.10
CA ALA A 84 16.00 1.40 -6.50
C ALA A 84 15.37 2.78 -6.70
N LEU A 85 14.37 3.13 -5.89
CA LEU A 85 13.74 4.46 -5.92
C LEU A 85 14.74 5.58 -5.60
N ALA A 86 15.65 5.36 -4.65
CA ALA A 86 16.69 6.33 -4.32
C ALA A 86 17.73 6.48 -5.45
N GLU A 87 18.20 5.36 -6.00
CA GLU A 87 19.22 5.34 -7.07
C GLU A 87 18.72 5.93 -8.39
N VAL A 88 17.45 5.72 -8.73
CA VAL A 88 16.88 6.23 -9.99
C VAL A 88 16.43 7.69 -9.91
N ALA A 89 16.57 8.35 -8.76
CA ALA A 89 16.16 9.74 -8.60
C ALA A 89 16.97 10.74 -9.44
N PRO A 90 18.32 10.76 -9.39
CA PRO A 90 19.13 11.70 -10.16
C PRO A 90 19.17 11.36 -11.67
N PRO A 91 19.27 12.37 -12.56
CA PRO A 91 19.53 13.78 -12.25
C PRO A 91 18.28 14.66 -12.11
N SER A 92 17.13 14.25 -12.65
CA SER A 92 15.93 15.10 -12.69
C SER A 92 15.14 15.18 -11.40
N HIS A 93 15.14 14.11 -10.60
CA HIS A 93 14.32 13.98 -9.41
C HIS A 93 12.81 14.13 -9.68
N THR A 94 12.35 13.89 -10.93
CA THR A 94 10.94 13.97 -11.32
C THR A 94 10.31 12.58 -11.38
N ILE A 95 9.05 12.45 -10.95
CA ILE A 95 8.40 11.14 -10.83
C ILE A 95 8.32 10.40 -12.18
N VAL A 96 8.01 11.11 -13.26
CA VAL A 96 7.83 10.49 -14.60
C VAL A 96 9.15 9.85 -15.07
N GLU A 97 10.26 10.57 -14.98
CA GLU A 97 11.56 10.04 -15.38
C GLU A 97 12.07 8.97 -14.41
N MET A 98 11.75 9.10 -13.11
CA MET A 98 12.05 8.07 -12.11
C MET A 98 11.33 6.76 -12.42
N LEU A 99 10.04 6.79 -12.81
CA LEU A 99 9.29 5.58 -13.16
C LEU A 99 9.87 4.87 -14.39
N SER A 100 10.25 5.63 -15.43
CA SER A 100 10.92 5.08 -16.61
C SER A 100 12.24 4.38 -16.25
N ARG A 101 13.08 5.01 -15.41
CA ARG A 101 14.34 4.42 -14.92
C ARG A 101 14.11 3.23 -13.99
N LEU A 102 13.08 3.28 -13.13
CA LEU A 102 12.71 2.18 -12.24
C LEU A 102 12.30 0.95 -13.05
N LYS A 103 11.49 1.13 -14.11
CA LYS A 103 11.13 0.06 -15.05
C LYS A 103 12.36 -0.55 -15.72
N ALA A 104 13.27 0.28 -16.22
CA ALA A 104 14.52 -0.20 -16.83
C ALA A 104 15.37 -0.98 -15.82
N LYS A 105 15.47 -0.50 -14.57
CA LYS A 105 16.16 -1.19 -13.47
C LYS A 105 15.49 -2.52 -13.11
N ALA A 106 14.16 -2.57 -13.02
CA ALA A 106 13.40 -3.80 -12.78
C ALA A 106 13.65 -4.84 -13.88
N ASN A 107 13.62 -4.44 -15.15
CA ASN A 107 13.94 -5.33 -16.27
C ASN A 107 15.38 -5.88 -16.20
N ARG A 108 16.34 -5.07 -15.78
CA ARG A 108 17.74 -5.48 -15.67
C ARG A 108 17.99 -6.42 -14.49
N GLU A 109 17.34 -6.18 -13.36
CA GLU A 109 17.71 -6.83 -12.09
C GLU A 109 16.76 -7.95 -11.68
N ILE A 110 15.48 -7.90 -12.08
CA ILE A 110 14.46 -8.88 -11.68
C ILE A 110 14.24 -9.92 -12.77
N SER A 111 14.14 -9.50 -14.04
CA SER A 111 13.89 -10.45 -15.14
C SER A 111 14.90 -11.59 -15.22
N PRO A 112 16.22 -11.39 -14.94
CA PRO A 112 17.20 -12.47 -14.94
C PRO A 112 17.16 -13.42 -13.74
N LEU A 113 16.52 -13.08 -12.60
CA LEU A 113 16.61 -13.86 -11.37
C LEU A 113 16.14 -15.30 -11.58
N ARG A 114 16.90 -16.33 -11.22
CA ARG A 114 16.45 -17.73 -11.44
C ARG A 114 15.65 -18.24 -10.25
N VAL A 115 14.41 -17.75 -10.11
CA VAL A 115 13.45 -18.18 -9.08
C VAL A 115 12.13 -18.63 -9.67
N THR A 116 11.42 -19.51 -8.93
CA THR A 116 10.18 -20.17 -9.37
C THR A 116 9.07 -19.18 -9.71
N ASP A 117 8.94 -18.11 -8.93
CA ASP A 117 7.98 -17.05 -9.18
C ASP A 117 8.68 -15.68 -9.15
N LYS A 118 8.61 -14.95 -10.27
CA LYS A 118 9.18 -13.61 -10.46
C LYS A 118 8.11 -12.54 -10.67
N ARG A 119 6.84 -12.89 -10.50
CA ARG A 119 5.72 -11.97 -10.71
C ARG A 119 5.86 -10.83 -9.72
N LEU A 120 6.07 -9.60 -10.19
CA LEU A 120 6.15 -8.42 -9.36
C LEU A 120 5.34 -7.30 -9.99
N SER A 121 4.55 -6.65 -9.14
CA SER A 121 3.84 -5.43 -9.45
C SER A 121 4.25 -4.37 -8.45
N ILE A 122 4.58 -3.18 -8.94
CA ILE A 122 4.86 -1.98 -8.14
C ILE A 122 3.79 -0.98 -8.54
N THR A 123 2.99 -0.51 -7.59
CA THR A 123 1.92 0.44 -7.84
C THR A 123 2.08 1.65 -6.92
N GLY A 124 1.56 2.79 -7.35
CA GLY A 124 1.47 3.95 -6.48
C GLY A 124 0.32 4.87 -6.82
N VAL A 125 0.01 5.71 -5.83
CA VAL A 125 -0.99 6.76 -5.90
C VAL A 125 -0.52 8.00 -5.15
N GLY A 126 -0.83 9.18 -5.65
CA GLY A 126 -0.40 10.42 -5.03
C GLY A 126 -0.75 11.64 -5.85
N TYR A 127 0.06 12.69 -5.73
CA TYR A 127 -0.13 13.93 -6.49
C TYR A 127 1.15 14.34 -7.18
N ILE A 128 1.02 14.77 -8.43
CA ILE A 128 2.03 15.54 -9.17
C ILE A 128 1.66 17.02 -9.05
N TYR A 129 2.66 17.86 -8.83
CA TYR A 129 2.53 19.31 -8.67
C TYR A 129 3.10 19.99 -9.90
N THR A 130 2.24 20.28 -10.87
CA THR A 130 2.59 21.11 -12.03
C THR A 130 2.06 22.52 -11.78
N ASN A 131 2.90 23.55 -11.88
CA ASN A 131 2.50 24.96 -11.62
C ASN A 131 1.84 25.20 -10.25
N GLY A 132 2.17 24.40 -9.24
CA GLY A 132 1.60 24.50 -7.90
C GLY A 132 0.21 23.88 -7.73
N GLN A 133 -0.38 23.31 -8.79
CA GLN A 133 -1.67 22.62 -8.72
C GLN A 133 -1.47 21.11 -8.55
N PRO A 134 -2.09 20.48 -7.54
CA PRO A 134 -1.99 19.04 -7.34
C PRO A 134 -2.88 18.27 -8.33
N ARG A 135 -2.28 17.32 -9.04
CA ARG A 135 -2.97 16.44 -9.99
C ARG A 135 -2.90 15.01 -9.47
N LEU A 136 -4.06 14.39 -9.23
CA LEU A 136 -4.12 13.01 -8.77
C LEU A 136 -3.43 12.09 -9.78
N ALA A 137 -2.62 11.18 -9.26
CA ALA A 137 -1.66 10.41 -10.01
C ALA A 137 -1.72 8.94 -9.61
N PHE A 138 -1.75 8.04 -10.59
CA PHE A 138 -1.62 6.60 -10.41
C PHE A 138 -0.58 6.04 -11.36
N PHE A 139 0.12 5.01 -10.90
CA PHE A 139 0.94 4.20 -11.78
C PHE A 139 0.95 2.74 -11.36
N ARG A 140 1.34 1.89 -12.31
CA ARG A 140 1.69 0.50 -12.09
C ARG A 140 2.79 0.07 -13.05
N LEU A 141 3.82 -0.55 -12.48
CA LEU A 141 4.87 -1.26 -13.19
C LEU A 141 4.72 -2.74 -12.85
N SER A 142 4.34 -3.57 -13.81
CA SER A 142 4.10 -4.98 -13.56
C SER A 142 4.62 -5.86 -14.68
N ASN A 143 5.19 -7.01 -14.33
CA ASN A 143 5.52 -8.04 -15.31
C ASN A 143 4.44 -9.14 -15.41
N PHE A 144 3.29 -8.99 -14.76
CA PHE A 144 2.26 -10.04 -14.77
C PHE A 144 0.81 -9.54 -14.72
N GLU A 145 0.57 -8.31 -14.28
CA GLU A 145 -0.76 -7.69 -14.31
C GLU A 145 -0.92 -6.91 -15.60
N SER A 146 -2.05 -7.10 -16.29
CA SER A 146 -2.38 -6.34 -17.50
C SER A 146 -2.46 -4.84 -17.20
N PRO A 147 -1.93 -3.94 -18.06
CA PRO A 147 -1.94 -2.50 -17.88
C PRO A 147 -3.35 -1.91 -17.77
N ASP A 148 -4.36 -2.54 -18.38
CA ASP A 148 -5.73 -2.00 -18.51
C ASP A 148 -6.56 -2.05 -17.21
N MET A 149 -5.90 -2.28 -16.07
CA MET A 149 -6.50 -2.56 -14.75
C MET A 149 -7.54 -3.70 -14.77
N GLN A 150 -7.64 -4.45 -15.88
CA GLN A 150 -8.50 -5.61 -15.99
C GLN A 150 -7.97 -6.71 -15.07
N PRO A 151 -8.85 -7.59 -14.56
CA PRO A 151 -8.44 -8.62 -13.63
C PRO A 151 -7.33 -9.50 -14.16
N LEU A 152 -7.12 -9.61 -15.48
CA LEU A 152 -6.17 -10.52 -16.12
C LEU A 152 -4.76 -10.48 -15.49
N VAL A 153 -4.52 -11.46 -14.62
CA VAL A 153 -3.24 -11.82 -14.03
C VAL A 153 -2.69 -12.95 -14.88
N ALA A 154 -1.52 -12.74 -15.49
CA ALA A 154 -0.83 -13.80 -16.18
C ALA A 154 -0.36 -14.86 -15.17
N ASP A 155 -0.53 -16.14 -15.51
CA ASP A 155 -0.03 -17.26 -14.70
C ASP A 155 1.49 -17.24 -14.56
N ARG A 156 2.19 -16.51 -15.44
CA ARG A 156 3.65 -16.38 -15.47
C ARG A 156 4.06 -14.93 -15.60
N ALA A 157 5.22 -14.61 -15.02
CA ALA A 157 5.89 -13.34 -15.26
C ALA A 157 6.33 -13.23 -16.73
N ALA A 158 6.01 -12.12 -17.37
CA ALA A 158 6.58 -11.67 -18.62
C ALA A 158 8.07 -11.33 -18.44
N HIS A 159 8.83 -11.38 -19.53
CA HIS A 159 10.24 -11.03 -19.53
C HIS A 159 10.46 -9.53 -19.24
N GLN A 160 9.51 -8.69 -19.62
CA GLN A 160 9.59 -7.25 -19.43
C GLN A 160 8.44 -6.74 -18.57
N PHE A 161 8.73 -5.75 -17.73
CA PHE A 161 7.74 -4.95 -17.02
C PHE A 161 7.01 -4.05 -18.01
N GLN A 162 5.70 -4.09 -17.92
CA GLN A 162 4.78 -3.17 -18.56
C GLN A 162 4.49 -2.02 -17.61
N GLU A 163 4.17 -0.87 -18.19
CA GLU A 163 3.91 0.37 -17.46
C GLU A 163 2.54 0.87 -17.83
N TRP A 164 1.77 1.23 -16.80
CA TRP A 164 0.53 1.96 -16.91
C TRP A 164 0.61 3.17 -16.00
N THR A 165 0.32 4.35 -16.54
CA THR A 165 0.28 5.61 -15.80
C THR A 165 -1.01 6.34 -16.13
N TRP A 166 -1.53 7.06 -15.14
CA TRP A 166 -2.67 7.93 -15.32
C TRP A 166 -2.52 9.14 -14.38
N TRP A 167 -2.78 10.32 -14.91
CA TRP A 167 -2.71 11.58 -14.17
C TRP A 167 -3.95 12.39 -14.53
N ALA A 168 -4.64 12.95 -13.53
CA ALA A 168 -5.76 13.86 -13.78
C ALA A 168 -5.29 15.03 -14.66
N GLU A 169 -6.08 15.46 -15.65
CA GLU A 169 -5.73 16.62 -16.48
C GLU A 169 -5.82 17.94 -15.69
N GLU A 170 -5.22 19.00 -16.22
CA GLU A 170 -5.28 20.32 -15.59
C GLU A 170 -6.72 20.86 -15.64
N GLY A 171 -7.25 21.30 -14.49
CA GLY A 171 -8.62 21.81 -14.40
C GLY A 171 -9.71 20.73 -14.36
N GLU A 172 -9.40 19.46 -14.58
CA GLU A 172 -10.37 18.39 -14.42
C GLU A 172 -10.55 18.01 -12.94
N PRO A 173 -11.79 17.78 -12.48
CA PRO A 173 -12.02 17.15 -11.19
C PRO A 173 -11.24 15.84 -11.17
N SER A 174 -10.31 15.68 -10.23
CA SER A 174 -9.52 14.45 -10.09
C SER A 174 -10.46 13.25 -9.94
N ALA A 175 -10.70 12.55 -11.05
CA ALA A 175 -11.65 11.46 -11.10
C ALA A 175 -11.17 10.30 -10.21
N MET A 176 -12.12 9.69 -9.53
CA MET A 176 -11.90 8.53 -8.67
C MET A 176 -11.27 7.39 -9.48
N LEU A 177 -10.13 6.88 -9.01
CA LEU A 177 -9.57 5.63 -9.49
C LEU A 177 -9.20 4.76 -8.28
N GLY A 178 -9.52 3.47 -8.38
CA GLY A 178 -9.38 2.53 -7.29
C GLY A 178 -8.89 1.20 -7.82
N ASN A 179 -7.75 0.73 -7.34
CA ASN A 179 -7.08 -0.44 -7.88
C ASN A 179 -6.77 -1.45 -6.79
N ILE A 180 -6.85 -2.72 -7.16
CA ILE A 180 -6.42 -3.83 -6.32
C ILE A 180 -5.32 -4.54 -7.09
N SER A 181 -4.12 -4.57 -6.51
CA SER A 181 -2.97 -5.30 -7.06
C SER A 181 -2.72 -6.58 -6.27
N GLY A 182 -2.36 -7.64 -6.99
CA GLY A 182 -1.95 -8.93 -6.46
C GLY A 182 -3.08 -9.91 -6.11
N PHE A 183 -4.36 -9.55 -6.31
CA PHE A 183 -5.49 -10.39 -5.94
C PHE A 183 -6.66 -10.34 -6.95
N PHE A 184 -7.12 -11.50 -7.42
CA PHE A 184 -8.02 -11.62 -8.58
C PHE A 184 -9.51 -11.74 -8.24
N THR A 185 -9.92 -12.13 -7.02
CA THR A 185 -11.35 -12.33 -6.73
C THR A 185 -11.71 -12.01 -5.30
N LEU A 186 -12.26 -10.82 -5.09
CA LEU A 186 -12.88 -10.44 -3.83
C LEU A 186 -14.03 -11.42 -3.48
N PRO A 187 -14.12 -11.91 -2.24
CA PRO A 187 -15.31 -12.64 -1.81
C PRO A 187 -16.55 -11.73 -1.82
N PRO A 188 -17.77 -12.28 -1.91
CA PRO A 188 -18.99 -11.47 -2.07
C PRO A 188 -19.14 -10.35 -1.03
N GLN A 189 -18.80 -10.64 0.23
CA GLN A 189 -18.83 -9.66 1.32
C GLN A 189 -17.81 -8.53 1.11
N ALA A 190 -16.61 -8.86 0.60
CA ALA A 190 -15.59 -7.90 0.24
C ALA A 190 -15.98 -7.06 -1.00
N GLN A 191 -16.68 -7.63 -1.99
CA GLN A 191 -17.16 -6.89 -3.17
C GLN A 191 -18.12 -5.77 -2.77
N SER A 192 -19.06 -6.04 -1.88
CA SER A 192 -19.97 -5.02 -1.34
C SER A 192 -19.21 -3.91 -0.61
N VAL A 193 -18.26 -4.28 0.26
CA VAL A 193 -17.40 -3.32 0.97
C VAL A 193 -16.56 -2.48 0.00
N TRP A 194 -16.08 -3.07 -1.10
CA TRP A 194 -15.37 -2.36 -2.15
C TRP A 194 -16.25 -1.31 -2.83
N GLY A 195 -17.49 -1.65 -3.15
CA GLY A 195 -18.49 -0.70 -3.66
C GLY A 195 -18.67 0.50 -2.73
N GLU A 196 -18.95 0.25 -1.44
CA GLU A 196 -19.09 1.30 -0.43
C GLU A 196 -17.83 2.15 -0.26
N THR A 197 -16.65 1.53 -0.32
CA THR A 197 -15.36 2.24 -0.20
C THR A 197 -15.20 3.25 -1.33
N LYS A 198 -15.54 2.86 -2.56
CA LYS A 198 -15.54 3.76 -3.71
C LYS A 198 -16.52 4.93 -3.52
N GLU A 199 -17.71 4.68 -2.97
CA GLU A 199 -18.65 5.77 -2.65
C GLU A 199 -18.09 6.75 -1.61
N LEU A 200 -17.37 6.28 -0.59
CA LEU A 200 -16.71 7.17 0.38
C LEU A 200 -15.65 8.05 -0.28
N VAL A 201 -14.90 7.52 -1.24
CA VAL A 201 -13.89 8.27 -2.01
C VAL A 201 -14.57 9.32 -2.90
N ARG A 202 -15.65 8.94 -3.61
CA ARG A 202 -16.44 9.85 -4.46
C ARG A 202 -17.09 10.97 -3.68
N ALA A 203 -17.67 10.64 -2.53
CA ALA A 203 -18.28 11.59 -1.61
C ALA A 203 -17.25 12.38 -0.78
N ASP A 204 -15.96 12.22 -1.11
CA ASP A 204 -14.83 12.93 -0.53
C ASP A 204 -14.88 12.96 1.01
N LYS A 205 -15.12 11.77 1.58
CA LYS A 205 -15.19 11.58 3.02
C LYS A 205 -13.79 11.69 3.64
N PRO A 206 -13.71 11.99 4.95
CA PRO A 206 -12.43 12.06 5.65
C PRO A 206 -11.59 10.79 5.41
N PRO A 207 -10.27 10.92 5.16
CA PRO A 207 -9.42 9.80 4.79
C PRO A 207 -9.45 8.65 5.79
N GLN A 208 -9.64 8.93 7.09
CA GLN A 208 -9.75 7.90 8.13
C GLN A 208 -10.97 6.98 7.91
N ALA A 209 -12.09 7.50 7.39
CA ALA A 209 -13.27 6.71 7.07
C ALA A 209 -13.01 5.77 5.89
N ILE A 210 -12.32 6.28 4.86
CA ILE A 210 -11.90 5.51 3.68
C ILE A 210 -10.93 4.40 4.12
N VAL A 211 -9.85 4.74 4.84
CA VAL A 211 -8.86 3.79 5.38
C VAL A 211 -9.54 2.69 6.19
N SER A 212 -10.42 3.05 7.12
CA SER A 212 -11.11 2.08 7.99
C SER A 212 -11.91 1.07 7.17
N ARG A 213 -12.59 1.53 6.11
CA ARG A 213 -13.36 0.66 5.23
C ARG A 213 -12.44 -0.22 4.36
N THR A 214 -11.34 0.32 3.87
CA THR A 214 -10.32 -0.42 3.10
C THR A 214 -9.61 -1.49 3.95
N VAL A 215 -9.31 -1.22 5.22
CA VAL A 215 -8.75 -2.23 6.15
C VAL A 215 -9.77 -3.34 6.41
N LYS A 216 -11.06 -3.01 6.58
CA LYS A 216 -12.12 -4.00 6.68
C LYS A 216 -12.19 -4.89 5.43
N LEU A 217 -12.04 -4.30 4.24
CA LEU A 217 -12.00 -5.02 2.98
C LEU A 217 -10.87 -6.06 2.95
N ILE A 218 -9.65 -5.66 3.29
CA ILE A 218 -8.49 -6.57 3.32
C ILE A 218 -8.71 -7.69 4.34
N ARG A 219 -9.24 -7.39 5.53
CA ARG A 219 -9.48 -8.40 6.57
C ARG A 219 -10.57 -9.40 6.19
N LEU A 220 -11.64 -8.96 5.53
CA LEU A 220 -12.65 -9.87 4.99
C LEU A 220 -12.07 -10.78 3.91
N THR A 221 -11.16 -10.26 3.08
CA THR A 221 -10.42 -11.07 2.12
C THR A 221 -9.51 -12.07 2.84
N ALA A 222 -8.75 -11.65 3.85
CA ALA A 222 -7.87 -12.52 4.64
C ALA A 222 -8.62 -13.68 5.34
N ASP A 223 -9.88 -13.47 5.72
CA ASP A 223 -10.72 -14.49 6.35
C ASP A 223 -11.32 -15.50 5.34
N ASP A 224 -11.23 -15.25 4.04
CA ASP A 224 -11.75 -16.15 3.02
C ASP A 224 -10.80 -17.32 2.75
N ARG A 225 -11.33 -18.55 2.87
CA ARG A 225 -10.58 -19.80 2.65
C ARG A 225 -9.94 -19.90 1.26
N LYS A 226 -10.50 -19.23 0.24
CA LYS A 226 -9.96 -19.18 -1.12
C LYS A 226 -8.63 -18.44 -1.22
N THR A 227 -8.33 -17.56 -0.25
CA THR A 227 -6.99 -16.93 -0.19
C THR A 227 -5.92 -17.91 0.23
N GLN A 228 -6.28 -19.04 0.85
CA GLN A 228 -5.33 -20.02 1.39
C GLN A 228 -4.27 -19.37 2.30
N GLY A 229 -4.66 -18.30 3.01
CA GLY A 229 -3.77 -17.56 3.90
C GLY A 229 -2.75 -16.67 3.19
N SER A 230 -2.93 -16.36 1.90
CA SER A 230 -2.02 -15.51 1.13
C SER A 230 -2.16 -14.01 1.45
N VAL A 231 -3.22 -13.60 2.14
CA VAL A 231 -3.48 -12.23 2.58
C VAL A 231 -3.51 -12.17 4.10
N GLY A 232 -2.74 -11.26 4.70
CA GLY A 232 -2.70 -11.06 6.14
C GLY A 232 -3.77 -10.10 6.68
N ARG A 233 -4.00 -10.19 8.00
CA ARG A 233 -4.93 -9.29 8.72
C ARG A 233 -4.27 -8.00 9.21
N GLN A 234 -2.94 -8.02 9.35
CA GLN A 234 -2.12 -6.87 9.67
C GLN A 234 -2.00 -5.98 8.43
N CYS A 235 -2.31 -4.69 8.56
CA CYS A 235 -2.29 -3.76 7.43
C CYS A 235 -1.39 -2.54 7.70
N MET A 236 -0.89 -1.93 6.63
CA MET A 236 -0.28 -0.61 6.63
C MET A 236 -1.12 0.32 5.76
N SER A 237 -1.46 1.51 6.26
CA SER A 237 -2.06 2.56 5.44
C SER A 237 -1.14 3.76 5.32
N VAL A 238 -1.10 4.36 4.14
CA VAL A 238 -0.46 5.65 3.86
C VAL A 238 -1.50 6.57 3.24
N VAL A 239 -1.57 7.81 3.73
CA VAL A 239 -2.43 8.87 3.19
C VAL A 239 -1.57 10.06 2.81
N ILE A 240 -1.71 10.48 1.56
CA ILE A 240 -1.07 11.67 0.98
C ILE A 240 -2.16 12.71 0.75
N SER A 241 -1.97 13.92 1.27
CA SER A 241 -2.82 15.07 0.95
C SER A 241 -2.40 15.68 -0.38
N SER A 242 -3.37 16.26 -1.11
CA SER A 242 -3.09 17.12 -2.25
C SER A 242 -2.45 18.46 -1.86
N ASP A 243 -2.54 18.85 -0.59
CA ASP A 243 -1.78 19.98 -0.05
C ASP A 243 -0.34 19.52 0.28
N PRO A 244 0.69 20.03 -0.42
CA PRO A 244 2.07 19.61 -0.19
C PRO A 244 2.61 20.04 1.18
N THR A 245 1.97 21.00 1.87
CA THR A 245 2.37 21.46 3.21
C THR A 245 1.94 20.47 4.30
N VAL A 246 0.89 19.68 4.04
CA VAL A 246 0.41 18.65 4.97
C VAL A 246 1.29 17.41 4.87
N GLN A 247 1.89 16.98 5.97
CA GLN A 247 2.76 15.80 5.96
C GLN A 247 1.98 14.51 5.64
N PRO A 248 2.59 13.54 4.93
CA PRO A 248 2.07 12.18 4.82
C PRO A 248 1.71 11.63 6.19
N THR A 249 0.58 10.93 6.27
CA THR A 249 0.22 10.18 7.48
C THR A 249 0.22 8.69 7.20
N SER A 250 0.72 7.91 8.16
CA SER A 250 0.70 6.45 8.06
C SER A 250 0.18 5.83 9.36
N ARG A 251 -0.42 4.64 9.25
CA ARG A 251 -0.87 3.89 10.41
C ARG A 251 -0.67 2.39 10.18
N TYR A 252 -0.08 1.75 11.18
CA TYR A 252 -0.09 0.30 11.32
C TYR A 252 -1.41 -0.15 11.96
N HIS A 253 -2.15 -1.01 11.27
CA HIS A 253 -3.48 -1.49 11.67
C HIS A 253 -3.39 -2.92 12.15
N THR A 254 -3.19 -3.07 13.45
CA THR A 254 -3.00 -4.41 14.00
C THR A 254 -4.31 -5.17 14.21
N SER A 255 -4.30 -6.49 14.00
CA SER A 255 -5.37 -7.41 14.43
C SER A 255 -5.06 -8.13 15.74
N GLU A 256 -3.87 -7.90 16.30
CA GLU A 256 -3.39 -8.49 17.55
C GLU A 256 -2.89 -7.40 18.50
N VAL A 257 -2.72 -7.73 19.77
CA VAL A 257 -2.01 -6.81 20.68
C VAL A 257 -0.52 -6.93 20.40
N LYS A 258 0.16 -5.80 20.13
CA LYS A 258 1.59 -5.78 19.81
C LYS A 258 2.34 -4.74 20.65
N ALA A 259 3.56 -5.09 21.04
CA ALA A 259 4.53 -4.16 21.63
C ALA A 259 5.21 -3.27 20.59
N THR A 260 5.17 -3.65 19.31
CA THR A 260 5.85 -2.97 18.20
C THR A 260 4.85 -2.46 17.19
N ALA A 261 5.06 -1.22 16.75
CA ALA A 261 4.39 -0.64 15.60
C ALA A 261 5.41 -0.34 14.51
N TYR A 262 4.95 -0.43 13.27
CA TYR A 262 5.81 -0.34 12.10
C TYR A 262 5.52 0.94 11.32
N MET A 263 6.50 1.39 10.55
CA MET A 263 6.37 2.52 9.64
C MET A 263 6.51 2.06 8.18
N PRO A 264 5.93 2.79 7.22
CA PRO A 264 6.27 2.57 5.81
C PRO A 264 7.74 2.96 5.57
N GLY A 265 8.30 2.50 4.45
CA GLY A 265 9.57 3.06 3.98
C GLY A 265 9.39 4.51 3.57
N ILE A 266 10.40 5.35 3.76
CA ILE A 266 10.35 6.77 3.41
C ILE A 266 11.51 7.07 2.47
N ILE A 267 11.21 7.57 1.29
CA ILE A 267 12.20 8.00 0.31
C ILE A 267 11.99 9.50 0.06
N ASP A 268 12.97 10.30 0.44
CA ASP A 268 13.04 11.71 0.07
C ASP A 268 14.05 11.87 -1.06
N ALA A 269 13.52 12.08 -2.25
CA ALA A 269 14.23 12.14 -3.52
C ALA A 269 14.07 13.51 -4.20
N ARG A 270 13.79 14.59 -3.44
CA ARG A 270 13.59 15.94 -4.00
C ARG A 270 14.83 16.53 -4.70
N GLY A 271 16.02 16.06 -4.32
CA GLY A 271 17.29 16.57 -4.83
C GLY A 271 17.61 17.97 -4.31
N GLY A 272 18.40 18.74 -5.06
CA GLY A 272 18.88 20.06 -4.66
C GLY A 272 20.12 19.96 -3.76
N PRO A 273 20.25 20.77 -2.69
CA PRO A 273 21.41 20.74 -1.81
C PRO A 273 21.40 19.53 -0.85
N HIS A 274 20.32 18.76 -0.82
CA HIS A 274 20.14 17.64 0.09
C HIS A 274 20.37 16.29 -0.61
N PRO A 275 21.01 15.32 0.06
CA PRO A 275 21.15 13.97 -0.47
C PRO A 275 19.78 13.30 -0.59
N VAL A 276 19.68 12.30 -1.46
CA VAL A 276 18.54 11.40 -1.49
C VAL A 276 18.57 10.54 -0.21
N LEU A 277 17.49 10.55 0.55
CA LEU A 277 17.35 9.78 1.79
C LEU A 277 16.41 8.60 1.56
N ALA A 278 16.79 7.41 2.05
CA ALA A 278 15.92 6.25 2.12
C ALA A 278 15.93 5.66 3.55
N VAL A 279 14.77 5.68 4.20
CA VAL A 279 14.50 5.01 5.48
C VAL A 279 13.73 3.73 5.20
N MET A 280 14.24 2.61 5.68
CA MET A 280 13.69 1.28 5.42
C MET A 280 13.42 0.55 6.72
N ASP A 281 12.36 -0.25 6.77
CA ASP A 281 12.01 -1.15 7.89
C ASP A 281 12.06 -0.51 9.28
N ALA A 282 11.68 0.77 9.37
CA ALA A 282 11.57 1.47 10.64
C ALA A 282 10.41 0.90 11.48
N SER A 283 10.68 0.67 12.76
CA SER A 283 9.69 0.27 13.76
C SER A 283 10.00 0.95 15.09
N PHE A 284 8.99 1.05 15.93
CA PHE A 284 9.10 1.57 17.28
C PHE A 284 8.27 0.69 18.22
N GLY A 285 8.75 0.48 19.44
CA GLY A 285 8.08 -0.35 20.41
C GLY A 285 8.47 0.01 21.83
N ALA A 286 7.72 -0.55 22.79
CA ALA A 286 8.08 -0.46 24.20
C ALA A 286 9.34 -1.29 24.44
N VAL A 287 10.26 -0.79 25.28
CA VAL A 287 11.43 -1.56 25.72
C VAL A 287 11.00 -2.79 26.52
N ASP A 288 9.93 -2.65 27.31
CA ASP A 288 9.24 -3.76 27.94
C ASP A 288 8.15 -4.29 27.00
N GLU A 289 8.40 -5.45 26.38
CA GLU A 289 7.49 -6.08 25.43
C GLU A 289 6.16 -6.54 26.04
N THR A 290 6.03 -6.56 27.37
CA THR A 290 4.75 -6.83 28.04
C THR A 290 3.79 -5.65 27.96
N ILE A 291 4.31 -4.44 27.66
CA ILE A 291 3.52 -3.23 27.54
C ILE A 291 3.06 -3.07 26.09
N PRO A 292 1.73 -3.12 25.82
CA PRO A 292 1.23 -3.00 24.46
C PRO A 292 1.38 -1.56 23.95
N THR A 293 2.11 -1.38 22.86
CA THR A 293 2.25 -0.09 22.16
C THR A 293 1.09 0.16 21.21
N VAL A 294 0.56 -0.91 20.61
CA VAL A 294 -0.54 -0.82 19.65
C VAL A 294 -1.53 -1.97 19.89
N VAL A 295 -2.82 -1.62 19.88
CA VAL A 295 -3.91 -2.57 20.10
C VAL A 295 -4.91 -2.54 18.95
N PRO A 296 -5.61 -3.65 18.66
CA PRO A 296 -6.61 -3.68 17.61
C PRO A 296 -7.76 -2.74 17.91
N GLU A 297 -8.24 -2.05 16.87
CA GLU A 297 -9.51 -1.34 16.96
C GLU A 297 -10.65 -2.35 17.09
N VAL A 298 -11.45 -2.22 18.16
CA VAL A 298 -12.62 -3.07 18.42
C VAL A 298 -13.86 -2.20 18.64
N PRO A 299 -15.09 -2.75 18.55
CA PRO A 299 -16.29 -1.97 18.78
C PRO A 299 -16.24 -1.23 20.11
N ARG A 300 -16.66 0.05 20.10
CA ARG A 300 -16.52 1.01 21.21
C ARG A 300 -16.96 0.48 22.59
N ASN A 301 -17.96 -0.40 22.63
CA ASN A 301 -18.53 -0.94 23.87
C ASN A 301 -17.98 -2.31 24.29
N ARG A 302 -17.12 -2.95 23.50
CA ARG A 302 -16.47 -4.23 23.84
C ARG A 302 -15.34 -4.01 24.85
N PRO A 303 -14.95 -5.04 25.63
CA PRO A 303 -13.75 -4.99 26.45
C PRO A 303 -12.52 -4.57 25.62
N CYS A 304 -11.64 -3.77 26.21
CA CYS A 304 -10.45 -3.28 25.54
C CYS A 304 -9.40 -4.41 25.43
N PRO A 305 -8.80 -4.65 24.25
CA PRO A 305 -7.88 -5.77 24.04
C PRO A 305 -6.60 -5.74 24.88
N CYS A 306 -6.23 -4.58 25.42
CA CYS A 306 -5.05 -4.42 26.30
C CYS A 306 -5.16 -5.10 27.68
N GLY A 307 -6.25 -5.81 27.98
CA GLY A 307 -6.43 -6.48 29.28
C GLY A 307 -6.89 -5.58 30.45
N SER A 308 -7.10 -4.27 30.23
CA SER A 308 -7.49 -3.32 31.30
C SER A 308 -8.86 -3.54 31.95
N GLY A 309 -9.68 -4.47 31.45
CA GLY A 309 -11.07 -4.68 31.89
C GLY A 309 -12.06 -3.57 31.52
N ARG A 310 -11.59 -2.42 31.00
CA ARG A 310 -12.44 -1.29 30.59
C ARG A 310 -13.05 -1.51 29.20
N LYS A 311 -14.19 -0.88 28.90
CA LYS A 311 -14.71 -0.80 27.53
C LYS A 311 -13.74 -0.01 26.64
N TYR A 312 -13.60 -0.38 25.36
CA TYR A 312 -12.65 0.24 24.43
C TYR A 312 -12.74 1.77 24.40
N LYS A 313 -13.96 2.35 24.35
CA LYS A 313 -14.18 3.81 24.38
C LYS A 313 -13.70 4.54 25.64
N TYR A 314 -13.46 3.81 26.74
CA TYR A 314 -12.95 4.33 28.00
C TYR A 314 -11.47 3.97 28.23
N CYS A 315 -10.81 3.43 27.21
CA CYS A 315 -9.41 3.04 27.19
C CYS A 315 -8.79 3.50 25.86
N HIS A 316 -8.31 2.58 25.01
CA HIS A 316 -7.63 2.91 23.75
C HIS A 316 -8.52 3.54 22.66
N GLY A 317 -9.85 3.44 22.78
CA GLY A 317 -10.83 4.12 21.92
C GLY A 317 -11.26 5.49 22.44
N ARG A 318 -10.56 6.05 23.43
CA ARG A 318 -10.86 7.37 24.00
C ARG A 318 -10.44 8.46 23.02
N VAL A 319 -11.43 9.13 22.43
CA VAL A 319 -11.18 10.33 21.62
C VAL A 319 -10.97 11.51 22.57
N MET A 320 -9.74 12.01 22.67
CA MET A 320 -9.46 13.26 23.39
C MET A 320 -10.11 14.41 22.60
N LYS A 321 -11.15 15.04 23.15
CA LYS A 321 -11.64 16.32 22.60
C LYS A 321 -10.62 17.38 22.96
N ILE A 322 -9.77 17.78 22.01
CA ILE A 322 -8.97 18.99 22.15
C ILE A 322 -9.97 20.15 22.12
N LYS A 323 -10.22 20.77 23.28
CA LYS A 323 -10.97 22.04 23.30
C LYS A 323 -10.10 23.08 22.61
N SER A 324 -10.51 23.59 21.46
CA SER A 324 -9.93 24.83 20.93
C SER A 324 -10.13 25.91 21.99
N ARG A 325 -9.05 26.58 22.39
CA ARG A 325 -9.15 27.80 23.19
C ARG A 325 -9.87 28.84 22.30
N PRO A 326 -11.01 29.39 22.70
CA PRO A 326 -11.58 30.53 21.99
C PRO A 326 -10.68 31.75 22.30
N GLY A 327 -9.95 32.29 21.32
CA GLY A 327 -9.27 33.57 21.55
C GLY A 327 -8.09 34.00 20.67
N SER A 328 -7.48 33.17 19.81
CA SER A 328 -6.42 33.69 18.93
C SER A 328 -7.01 34.15 17.60
N ARG A 329 -7.47 35.40 17.55
CA ARG A 329 -7.57 36.12 16.27
C ARG A 329 -6.15 36.31 15.73
N PRO A 330 -5.88 36.05 14.44
CA PRO A 330 -4.62 36.46 13.83
C PRO A 330 -4.54 38.00 13.84
N ALA A 331 -3.40 38.50 14.29
CA ALA A 331 -2.96 39.87 14.03
C ALA A 331 -2.40 39.95 12.60
#